data_AF-A0A3D1PNX9-F1
#
_entry.id   AF-A0A3D1PNX9-F1
#
_cell.length_a   1.000
_cell.length_b   1.000
_cell.length_c   1.000
_cell.angle_alpha   90.00
_cell.angle_beta   90.00
_cell.angle_gamma   90.00
#
_symmetry.space_group_name_H-M   'P 1'
#
loop_
_entity.id
_entity.type
_entity.pdbx_description
1 polymer ?
#
loop_
_entity_poly.entity_id
_entity_poly.type
_entity_poly.pdbx_seq_one_letter_code
_entity_poly.pdbx_strand_id
1 'polypeptide(L)'
;MKKKMAKTIFITLLILMSITVSVAPVFAAPATGGTFDPGKVDASKGTVSTDKMSNLGNNIAKIVTTAGSIISVIVLVILGIKYMLGSSEEKAEYKKTLLPYIIGAAFVFAASTIASVIFNFASSI
;
A
#
# COMPACT_ATOMS: atom_id res chain seq x y z
N MET A 1 -25.21 8.68 17.52
CA MET A 1 -25.10 7.23 17.24
C MET A 1 -24.77 6.50 18.53
N LYS A 2 -25.58 5.50 18.94
CA LYS A 2 -25.42 4.82 20.24
C LYS A 2 -24.02 4.18 20.32
N LYS A 3 -23.26 4.38 21.42
CA LYS A 3 -21.86 3.92 21.59
C LYS A 3 -21.61 2.45 21.21
N LYS A 4 -22.62 1.59 21.34
CA LYS A 4 -22.57 0.18 20.93
C LYS A 4 -22.51 -0.01 19.40
N MET A 5 -23.25 0.81 18.64
CA MET A 5 -23.30 0.75 17.18
C MET A 5 -21.98 1.19 16.52
N ALA A 6 -21.32 2.20 17.10
CA ALA A 6 -19.99 2.65 16.65
C ALA A 6 -18.91 1.58 16.90
N LYS A 7 -18.96 0.86 18.03
CA LYS A 7 -18.03 -0.24 18.33
C LYS A 7 -18.21 -1.42 17.37
N THR A 8 -19.45 -1.78 17.03
CA THR A 8 -19.71 -2.89 16.10
C THR A 8 -19.20 -2.58 14.69
N ILE A 9 -19.43 -1.36 14.18
CA ILE A 9 -18.92 -0.94 12.86
C ILE A 9 -17.39 -0.96 12.81
N PHE A 10 -16.72 -0.47 13.85
CA PHE A 10 -15.27 -0.44 13.92
C PHE A 10 -14.65 -1.85 13.97
N ILE A 11 -15.29 -2.77 14.70
CA ILE A 11 -14.86 -4.18 14.77
C ILE A 11 -15.06 -4.88 13.42
N THR A 12 -16.18 -4.66 12.74
CA THR A 12 -16.44 -5.25 11.42
C THR A 12 -15.44 -4.75 10.37
N LEU A 13 -15.07 -3.47 10.41
CA LEU A 13 -14.08 -2.89 9.50
C LEU A 13 -12.67 -3.46 9.74
N LEU A 14 -12.28 -3.67 10.99
CA LEU A 14 -11.00 -4.31 11.35
C LEU A 14 -10.90 -5.74 10.83
N ILE A 15 -11.97 -6.54 10.98
CA ILE A 15 -12.00 -7.92 10.50
C ILE A 15 -11.91 -7.97 8.98
N LEU A 16 -12.54 -7.02 8.27
CA LEU A 16 -12.47 -6.93 6.81
C LEU A 16 -11.04 -6.62 6.33
N MET A 17 -10.30 -5.75 7.04
CA MET A 17 -8.89 -5.48 6.75
C MET A 17 -8.00 -6.70 6.99
N SER A 18 -8.25 -7.47 8.06
CA SER A 18 -7.49 -8.69 8.36
C SER A 18 -7.63 -9.76 7.27
N ILE A 19 -8.82 -9.89 6.66
CA ILE A 19 -9.08 -10.88 5.59
C ILE A 19 -8.34 -10.51 4.30
N THR A 20 -8.13 -9.21 4.02
CA THR A 20 -7.37 -8.77 2.84
C THR A 20 -5.86 -9.04 2.92
N VAL A 21 -5.30 -9.28 4.12
CA VAL A 21 -3.89 -9.69 4.27
C VAL A 21 -3.71 -11.19 4.02
N SER A 22 -4.81 -11.96 3.99
CA SER A 22 -4.82 -13.42 3.78
C SER A 22 -4.95 -13.84 2.31
N VAL A 23 -4.93 -12.90 1.36
CA VAL A 23 -4.81 -13.28 -0.07
C VAL A 23 -3.40 -13.82 -0.30
N ALA A 24 -3.36 -14.98 -0.97
CA ALA A 24 -2.19 -15.80 -1.26
C ALA A 24 -0.88 -15.01 -1.49
N PRO A 25 0.30 -15.58 -1.15
CA PRO A 25 1.56 -14.97 -1.51
C PRO A 25 1.52 -14.62 -2.99
N VAL A 26 1.71 -13.33 -3.30
CA VAL A 26 1.84 -12.86 -4.68
C VAL A 26 3.11 -13.52 -5.20
N PHE A 27 2.96 -14.69 -5.83
CA PHE A 27 4.02 -15.31 -6.59
C PHE A 27 4.35 -14.33 -7.71
N ALA A 28 5.51 -13.68 -7.59
CA ALA A 28 6.09 -12.96 -8.70
C ALA A 28 6.21 -13.98 -9.86
N ALA A 29 5.41 -13.78 -10.90
CA ALA A 29 5.50 -14.57 -12.12
C ALA A 29 6.97 -14.52 -12.60
N PRO A 30 7.59 -15.66 -12.94
CA PRO A 30 8.99 -15.67 -13.30
C PRO A 30 9.15 -15.00 -14.66
N ALA A 31 9.58 -13.73 -14.67
CA ALA A 31 10.23 -13.14 -15.82
C ALA A 31 11.59 -13.84 -15.97
N THR A 32 11.65 -14.83 -16.87
CA THR A 32 12.86 -15.40 -17.49
C THR A 32 14.18 -14.98 -16.83
N GLY A 33 14.59 -15.70 -15.78
CA GLY A 33 15.85 -15.44 -15.09
C GLY A 33 15.87 -15.85 -13.62
N GLY A 34 15.86 -17.16 -13.34
CA GLY A 34 16.23 -17.72 -12.03
C GLY A 34 15.19 -17.54 -10.92
N THR A 35 14.54 -18.63 -10.54
CA THR A 35 13.71 -18.71 -9.32
C THR A 35 14.56 -18.35 -8.09
N PHE A 36 14.27 -17.23 -7.44
CA PHE A 36 14.83 -16.93 -6.13
C PHE A 36 14.06 -17.77 -5.11
N ASP A 37 14.67 -18.88 -4.69
CA ASP A 37 14.20 -19.71 -3.59
C ASP A 37 14.85 -19.22 -2.29
N PRO A 38 14.10 -18.58 -1.37
CA PRO A 38 14.63 -18.12 -0.09
C PRO A 38 15.16 -19.26 0.79
N GLY A 39 14.82 -20.52 0.50
CA GLY A 39 15.39 -21.71 1.14
C GLY A 39 16.72 -22.20 0.57
N LYS A 40 17.25 -21.55 -0.49
CA LYS A 40 18.54 -21.87 -1.14
C LYS A 40 19.59 -20.78 -0.98
N VAL A 41 19.37 -19.81 -0.09
CA VAL A 41 20.36 -18.78 0.24
C VAL A 41 21.39 -19.42 1.17
N ASP A 42 22.46 -19.96 0.58
CA ASP A 42 23.58 -20.51 1.33
C ASP A 42 24.37 -19.37 1.97
N ALA A 43 24.06 -19.07 3.24
CA ALA A 43 24.77 -18.07 4.04
C ALA A 43 26.27 -18.40 4.24
N SER A 44 26.72 -19.60 3.86
CA SER A 44 28.11 -20.05 4.01
C SER A 44 29.01 -19.66 2.82
N LYS A 45 28.45 -19.18 1.70
CA LYS A 45 29.23 -18.66 0.58
C LYS A 45 29.21 -17.13 0.63
N GLY A 46 30.26 -16.56 1.23
CA GLY A 46 30.46 -15.14 1.52
C GLY A 46 30.49 -14.20 0.30
N THR A 47 29.46 -14.20 -0.52
CA THR A 47 29.20 -13.17 -1.52
C THR A 47 27.71 -12.89 -1.51
N VAL A 48 27.29 -11.94 -0.66
CA VAL A 48 25.97 -11.34 -0.75
C VAL A 48 25.92 -10.66 -2.12
N SER A 49 25.32 -11.34 -3.09
CA SER A 49 25.14 -10.80 -4.44
C SER A 49 24.07 -9.70 -4.37
N THR A 50 24.48 -8.47 -4.07
CA THR A 50 23.61 -7.28 -4.01
C THR A 50 22.76 -7.14 -5.27
N ASP A 51 23.25 -7.60 -6.42
CA ASP A 51 22.53 -7.60 -7.70
C ASP A 51 21.24 -8.42 -7.68
N LYS A 52 21.24 -9.58 -7.00
CA LYS A 52 20.03 -10.42 -6.90
C LYS A 52 18.99 -9.80 -5.96
N MET A 53 19.46 -9.20 -4.86
CA MET A 53 18.60 -8.48 -3.91
C MET A 53 18.00 -7.21 -4.54
N SER A 54 18.80 -6.47 -5.29
CA SER A 54 18.38 -5.26 -5.99
C SER A 54 17.39 -5.57 -7.11
N ASN A 55 17.62 -6.64 -7.88
CA ASN A 55 16.68 -7.10 -8.91
C ASN A 55 15.34 -7.56 -8.33
N LEU A 56 15.34 -8.28 -7.20
CA LEU A 56 14.11 -8.67 -6.52
C LEU A 56 13.35 -7.45 -6.00
N GLY A 57 14.03 -6.53 -5.32
CA GLY A 57 13.42 -5.30 -4.81
C GLY A 57 12.81 -4.45 -5.94
N ASN A 58 13.52 -4.32 -7.06
CA ASN A 58 13.04 -3.55 -8.22
C ASN A 58 11.82 -4.21 -8.89
N ASN A 59 11.79 -5.55 -8.99
CA ASN A 59 10.65 -6.26 -9.56
C ASN A 59 9.40 -6.16 -8.67
N ILE A 60 9.54 -6.31 -7.36
CA ILE A 60 8.43 -6.17 -6.40
C ILE A 60 7.91 -4.73 -6.43
N ALA A 61 8.81 -3.74 -6.37
CA ALA A 61 8.44 -2.33 -6.44
C ALA A 61 7.67 -2.02 -7.74
N LYS A 62 8.13 -2.50 -8.90
CA LYS A 62 7.45 -2.30 -10.19
C LYS A 62 6.02 -2.84 -10.19
N ILE A 63 5.78 -4.05 -9.71
CA ILE A 63 4.44 -4.66 -9.70
C ILE A 63 3.51 -3.86 -8.79
N VAL A 64 3.97 -3.52 -7.57
CA VAL A 64 3.17 -2.77 -6.58
C VAL A 64 2.87 -1.35 -7.06
N THR A 65 3.85 -0.64 -7.59
CA THR A 65 3.64 0.73 -8.09
C THR A 65 2.73 0.75 -9.31
N THR A 66 2.89 -0.21 -10.24
CA THR A 66 2.04 -0.30 -11.43
C THR A 66 0.60 -0.61 -11.04
N ALA A 67 0.35 -1.68 -10.27
CA ALA A 67 -0.99 -2.02 -9.82
C ALA A 67 -1.62 -0.92 -8.95
N GLY A 68 -0.84 -0.37 -8.01
CA GLY A 68 -1.29 0.70 -7.11
C GLY A 68 -1.65 1.99 -7.85
N SER A 69 -0.91 2.36 -8.90
CA SER A 69 -1.21 3.55 -9.70
C SER A 69 -2.56 3.44 -10.42
N ILE A 70 -2.87 2.28 -11.01
CA ILE A 70 -4.14 2.04 -11.72
C ILE A 70 -5.31 2.13 -10.74
N ILE A 71 -5.20 1.46 -9.60
CA ILE A 71 -6.24 1.47 -8.57
C ILE A 71 -6.46 2.88 -8.01
N SER A 72 -5.38 3.63 -7.78
CA SER A 72 -5.44 5.01 -7.29
C SER A 72 -6.26 5.90 -8.22
N VAL A 73 -6.02 5.83 -9.53
CA VAL A 73 -6.75 6.62 -10.53
C VAL A 73 -8.24 6.28 -10.54
N ILE A 74 -8.60 4.99 -10.50
CA ILE A 74 -10.00 4.55 -10.51
C ILE A 74 -10.75 5.09 -9.28
N VAL A 75 -10.16 4.99 -8.09
CA VAL A 75 -10.79 5.48 -6.85
C VAL A 75 -11.01 7.00 -6.90
N LEU A 76 -10.02 7.76 -7.37
CA LEU A 76 -10.15 9.21 -7.52
C LEU A 76 -11.26 9.60 -8.50
N VAL A 77 -11.39 8.89 -9.63
CA VAL A 77 -12.45 9.12 -10.62
C VAL A 77 -13.83 8.85 -10.00
N ILE A 78 -14.00 7.74 -9.28
CA ILE A 78 -15.27 7.41 -8.61
C ILE A 78 -15.65 8.50 -7.59
N LEU A 79 -14.70 8.94 -6.77
CA LEU A 79 -14.94 10.01 -5.80
C LEU A 79 -15.28 11.34 -6.47
N GLY A 80 -14.57 11.68 -7.55
CA GLY A 80 -14.80 12.92 -8.32
C GLY A 80 -16.20 12.97 -8.94
N ILE A 81 -16.61 11.88 -9.61
CA ILE A 81 -17.96 11.76 -10.19
C ILE A 81 -19.02 11.83 -9.10
N LYS A 82 -18.83 11.10 -7.99
CA LYS A 82 -19.78 11.08 -6.86
C LYS A 82 -19.93 12.46 -6.22
N TYR A 83 -18.84 13.23 -6.14
CA TYR A 83 -18.87 14.62 -5.67
C TYR A 83 -19.58 15.57 -6.65
N MET A 84 -19.41 15.37 -7.97
CA MET A 84 -20.05 16.21 -8.98
C MET A 84 -21.56 15.98 -9.09
N LEU A 85 -22.01 14.72 -9.02
CA LEU A 85 -23.41 14.33 -9.21
C LEU A 85 -24.26 14.39 -7.93
N GLY A 86 -23.65 14.47 -6.75
CA GLY A 86 -24.39 14.51 -5.49
C GLY A 86 -25.18 15.81 -5.30
N SER A 87 -26.36 15.71 -4.68
CA SER A 87 -27.14 16.90 -4.27
C SER A 87 -26.44 17.69 -3.15
N SER A 88 -26.95 18.86 -2.77
CA SER A 88 -26.39 19.70 -1.69
C SER A 88 -26.21 18.96 -0.36
N GLU A 89 -27.12 18.04 -0.03
CA GLU A 89 -27.02 17.20 1.17
C GLU A 89 -25.97 16.12 1.02
N GLU A 90 -25.92 15.45 -0.12
CA GLU A 90 -24.94 14.39 -0.35
C GLU A 90 -23.52 14.93 -0.48
N LYS A 91 -23.32 16.12 -1.03
CA LYS A 91 -21.99 16.77 -1.08
C LYS A 91 -21.42 17.04 0.32
N ALA A 92 -22.27 17.33 1.31
CA ALA A 92 -21.83 17.52 2.69
C ALA A 92 -21.39 16.20 3.33
N GLU A 93 -22.11 15.11 3.07
CA GLU A 93 -21.74 13.76 3.48
C GLU A 93 -20.44 13.32 2.80
N TYR A 94 -20.31 13.54 1.49
CA TYR A 94 -19.11 13.18 0.72
C TYR A 94 -17.88 13.95 1.19
N LYS A 95 -18.01 15.22 1.56
CA LYS A 95 -16.90 16.01 2.12
C LYS A 95 -16.41 15.45 3.46
N LYS A 96 -17.32 14.94 4.30
CA LYS A 96 -16.94 14.25 5.55
C LYS A 96 -16.22 12.92 5.29
N THR A 97 -16.67 12.14 4.30
CA THR A 97 -15.99 10.90 3.92
C THR A 97 -14.67 11.14 3.19
N LEU A 98 -14.45 12.34 2.65
CA LEU A 98 -13.21 12.74 1.98
C LEU A 98 -12.05 12.95 2.96
N LEU A 99 -12.32 13.44 4.17
CA LEU A 99 -11.29 13.66 5.19
C LEU A 99 -10.38 12.44 5.44
N PRO A 100 -10.90 11.24 5.75
CA PRO A 100 -10.05 10.08 6.00
C PRO A 100 -9.20 9.70 4.79
N TYR A 101 -9.66 9.97 3.56
CA TYR A 101 -8.88 9.73 2.34
C TYR A 101 -7.71 10.70 2.22
N ILE A 102 -7.94 11.99 2.44
CA ILE A 102 -6.89 13.03 2.45
C ILE A 102 -5.85 12.75 3.55
N ILE A 103 -6.31 12.35 4.73
CA ILE A 103 -5.44 12.00 5.86
C ILE A 103 -4.58 10.79 5.50
N GLY A 104 -5.17 9.73 4.92
CA GLY A 104 -4.44 8.55 4.46
C GLY A 104 -3.37 8.89 3.42
N ALA A 105 -3.69 9.75 2.45
CA ALA A 105 -2.72 10.24 1.47
C ALA A 105 -1.56 10.99 2.14
N ALA A 106 -1.86 11.92 3.06
CA ALA A 106 -0.86 12.66 3.81
C ALA A 106 0.10 11.73 4.59
N PHE A 107 -0.42 10.67 5.20
CA PHE A 107 0.39 9.67 5.90
C PHE A 107 1.33 8.92 4.94
N VAL A 108 0.86 8.49 3.77
CA VAL A 108 1.70 7.79 2.79
C VAL A 108 2.84 8.68 2.29
N PHE A 109 2.54 9.95 1.98
CA PHE A 109 3.57 10.92 1.54
C PHE A 109 4.56 11.26 2.66
N ALA A 110 4.07 11.46 3.89
CA ALA A 110 4.91 11.74 5.04
C ALA A 110 5.83 10.54 5.36
N ALA A 111 5.31 9.31 5.34
CA ALA A 111 6.09 8.11 5.59
C ALA A 111 7.23 7.94 4.58
N SER A 112 6.96 8.18 3.29
CA SER A 112 8.00 8.18 2.24
C SER A 112 9.11 9.19 2.55
N THR A 113 8.73 10.41 2.96
CA THR A 113 9.70 11.47 3.26
C THR A 113 10.55 11.12 4.48
N ILE A 114 9.93 10.61 5.55
CA ILE A 114 10.62 10.20 6.78
C ILE A 114 11.59 9.05 6.49
N ALA A 115 11.17 8.04 5.73
CA ALA A 115 12.03 6.92 5.37
C ALA A 115 13.27 7.38 4.59
N SER A 116 13.12 8.31 3.64
CA SER A 116 14.24 8.91 2.93
C SER A 116 15.18 9.68 3.85
N VAL A 117 14.65 10.47 4.80
CA VAL A 117 15.49 11.20 5.78
C VAL A 117 16.31 10.23 6.62
N ILE A 118 15.70 9.15 7.12
CA ILE A 118 16.40 8.12 7.91
C ILE A 118 17.48 7.43 7.08
N PHE A 119 17.19 7.06 5.84
CA PHE A 119 18.17 6.43 4.95
C PHE A 119 19.37 7.34 4.67
N ASN A 120 19.13 8.62 4.41
CA ASN A 120 20.20 9.60 4.19
C ASN A 120 21.04 9.81 5.44
N PHE A 121 20.40 9.90 6.62
CA PHE A 121 21.11 10.01 7.90
C PHE A 121 21.97 8.78 8.17
N ALA A 122 21.43 7.58 7.95
CA ALA A 122 22.15 6.33 8.13
C ALA A 122 23.29 6.11 7.11
N SER A 123 23.17 6.63 5.89
CA SER A 123 24.26 6.59 4.90
C SER A 123 25.32 7.67 5.11
N SER A 124 25.03 8.70 5.89
CA SER A 124 25.96 9.80 6.17
C SER A 124 26.81 9.56 7.42
N ILE A 125 26.55 8.50 8.18
CA ILE A 125 27.34 7.98 9.30
C ILE A 125 28.19 6.83 8.80
#